data_AF-F3KD64-F1
#
_entry.id   AF-F3KD64-F1
#
_cell.length_a   1.000
_cell.length_b   1.000
_cell.length_c   1.000
_cell.angle_alpha   90.00
_cell.angle_beta   90.00
_cell.angle_gamma   90.00
#
_symmetry.space_group_name_H-M   'P 1'
#
loop_
_entity.id
_entity.type
_entity.pdbx_description
1 polymer ?
#
loop_
_entity_poly.entity_id
_entity_poly.type
_entity_poly.pdbx_seq_one_letter_code
_entity_poly.pdbx_strand_id
1 'polypeptide(L)'
;MPSELVLHITGIIPAIIFPTASLIQVITLLKRGNADGVSALSWFCFGIANICLYIYTQKYGEWAAIVTFLGTSFLNFTVCFLALYYRRKSKAAKS
;
A
#
# COMPACT_ATOMS: atom_id res chain seq x y z
N MET A 1 -21.14 -12.51 -21.60
CA MET A 1 -19.68 -12.25 -21.60
C MET A 1 -19.50 -10.81 -21.15
N PRO A 2 -18.68 -10.50 -20.12
CA PRO A 2 -18.41 -9.11 -19.77
C PRO A 2 -17.82 -8.41 -21.01
N SER A 3 -18.26 -7.17 -21.27
CA SER A 3 -17.73 -6.41 -22.40
C SER A 3 -16.23 -6.14 -22.18
N GLU A 4 -15.45 -6.10 -23.26
CA GLU A 4 -14.02 -5.76 -23.26
C GLU A 4 -13.71 -4.51 -22.40
N LEU A 5 -14.64 -3.55 -22.40
CA LEU A 5 -14.59 -2.32 -21.61
C LEU A 5 -14.58 -2.59 -20.09
N VAL A 6 -15.38 -3.54 -19.61
CA VAL A 6 -15.43 -3.93 -18.19
C VAL A 6 -14.12 -4.57 -17.77
N LEU A 7 -13.53 -5.43 -18.60
CA LEU A 7 -12.24 -6.07 -18.31
C LEU A 7 -11.09 -5.06 -18.27
N HIS A 8 -11.05 -4.11 -19.20
CA HIS A 8 -10.04 -3.04 -19.21
C HIS A 8 -10.15 -2.11 -17.98
N ILE A 9 -11.37 -1.69 -17.65
CA ILE A 9 -11.61 -0.75 -16.54
C ILE A 9 -11.31 -1.41 -15.20
N THR A 10 -11.73 -2.67 -15.00
CA THR A 10 -11.50 -3.39 -13.75
C THR A 10 -10.04 -3.71 -13.48
N GLY A 11 -9.18 -3.76 -14.52
CA GLY A 11 -7.73 -3.89 -14.35
C GLY A 11 -7.02 -2.57 -14.03
N ILE A 12 -7.44 -1.47 -14.66
CA ILE A 12 -6.76 -0.15 -14.52
C ILE A 12 -7.17 0.56 -13.23
N ILE A 13 -8.43 0.45 -12.80
CA ILE A 13 -8.93 1.16 -11.62
C ILE A 13 -8.15 0.80 -10.35
N PRO A 14 -7.98 -0.50 -9.98
CA PRO A 14 -7.20 -0.88 -8.80
C PRO A 14 -5.75 -0.43 -8.89
N ALA A 15 -5.18 -0.43 -10.09
CA ALA A 15 -3.80 -0.01 -10.35
C ALA A 15 -3.53 1.45 -10.05
N ILE A 16 -4.56 2.29 -10.06
CA ILE A 16 -4.45 3.71 -9.73
C ILE A 16 -4.89 3.93 -8.28
N ILE A 17 -6.03 3.37 -7.89
CA ILE A 17 -6.63 3.65 -6.57
C ILE A 17 -5.75 3.14 -5.43
N PHE A 18 -5.28 1.89 -5.48
CA PHE A 18 -4.52 1.32 -4.37
C PHE A 18 -3.18 2.03 -4.13
N PRO A 19 -2.33 2.26 -5.15
CA PRO A 19 -1.09 3.01 -4.93
C PRO A 19 -1.35 4.44 -4.49
N THR A 20 -2.36 5.12 -5.06
CA THR A 20 -2.68 6.51 -4.69
C THR A 20 -3.15 6.60 -3.24
N ALA A 21 -4.00 5.68 -2.78
CA ALA A 21 -4.44 5.64 -1.40
C ALA A 21 -3.28 5.41 -0.42
N SER A 22 -2.41 4.44 -0.72
CA SER A 22 -1.22 4.18 0.11
C SER A 22 -0.24 5.37 0.09
N LEU A 23 -0.09 6.06 -1.04
CA LEU A 23 0.75 7.26 -1.14
C LEU A 23 0.18 8.41 -0.30
N ILE A 24 -1.13 8.64 -0.34
CA ILE A 24 -1.80 9.63 0.52
C ILE A 24 -1.56 9.30 1.99
N GLN A 25 -1.62 8.02 2.37
CA GLN A 25 -1.33 7.60 3.74
C GLN A 25 0.11 7.94 4.14
N VAL A 26 1.10 7.64 3.29
CA VAL A 26 2.52 8.00 3.52
C VAL A 26 2.66 9.51 3.72
N ILE A 27 2.12 10.31 2.81
CA ILE A 27 2.18 11.79 2.88
C ILE A 27 1.51 12.28 4.17
N THR A 28 0.39 11.68 4.56
CA THR A 28 -0.34 12.06 5.78
C THR A 28 0.45 11.76 7.04
N LEU A 29 1.12 10.59 7.14
CA LEU A 29 2.02 10.29 8.25
C LEU A 29 3.18 11.29 8.33
N LEU A 30 3.80 11.60 7.19
CA LEU A 30 4.91 12.55 7.12
C LEU A 30 4.48 13.96 7.56
N LYS A 31 3.31 14.42 7.10
CA LYS A 31 2.77 15.75 7.45
C LYS A 31 2.31 15.84 8.90
N ARG A 32 1.64 14.80 9.42
CA ARG A 32 1.16 14.79 10.82
C ARG A 32 2.27 14.56 11.83
N GLY A 33 3.34 13.86 11.43
CA GLY A 33 4.46 13.54 12.31
C GLY A 33 4.09 12.61 13.48
N ASN A 34 2.93 11.95 13.42
CA ASN A 34 2.47 10.95 14.38
C ASN A 34 1.81 9.77 13.64
N ALA A 35 1.66 8.64 14.34
CA ALA A 35 1.07 7.42 13.81
C ALA A 35 -0.24 7.05 14.52
N ASP A 36 -0.95 8.03 15.06
CA ASP A 36 -2.18 7.77 15.82
C ASP A 36 -3.28 7.23 14.90
N GLY A 37 -3.90 6.13 15.31
CA GLY A 37 -4.91 5.41 14.51
C GLY A 37 -4.35 4.54 13.38
N VAL A 38 -3.02 4.46 13.21
CA VAL A 38 -2.38 3.70 12.13
C VAL A 38 -1.76 2.41 12.67
N SER A 39 -2.34 1.26 12.29
CA SER A 39 -1.84 -0.06 12.69
C SER A 39 -0.69 -0.53 11.81
N ALA A 40 0.54 -0.45 12.31
CA ALA A 40 1.73 -0.95 11.60
C ALA A 40 1.59 -2.42 11.18
N LEU A 41 1.01 -3.28 12.02
CA LEU A 41 0.80 -4.69 11.71
C LEU A 41 -0.16 -4.89 10.53
N SER A 42 -1.23 -4.10 10.46
CA SER A 42 -2.18 -4.17 9.34
C SER A 42 -1.49 -3.80 8.02
N TRP A 43 -0.71 -2.71 8.01
CA TRP A 43 0.03 -2.29 6.83
C TRP A 43 1.12 -3.29 6.42
N PHE A 44 1.76 -3.95 7.38
CA PHE A 44 2.68 -5.05 7.11
C PHE A 44 1.98 -6.23 6.44
N CYS A 45 0.85 -6.68 6.97
CA CYS A 45 0.05 -7.76 6.38
C CYS A 45 -0.44 -7.39 4.97
N PHE A 46 -0.85 -6.14 4.74
CA PHE A 46 -1.22 -5.68 3.39
C PHE A 46 -0.03 -5.66 2.42
N GLY A 47 1.17 -5.33 2.89
CA GLY A 47 2.41 -5.45 2.10
C GLY A 47 2.63 -6.88 1.62
N ILE A 48 2.55 -7.85 2.54
CA ILE A 48 2.69 -9.28 2.22
C ILE A 48 1.57 -9.74 1.28
N ALA A 49 0.32 -9.39 1.57
CA ALA A 49 -0.83 -9.79 0.76
C ALA A 49 -0.68 -9.35 -0.70
N ASN A 50 -0.20 -8.12 -0.94
CA ASN A 50 0.04 -7.64 -2.30
C ASN A 50 1.16 -8.42 -3.02
N ILE A 51 2.22 -8.83 -2.33
CA ILE A 51 3.26 -9.70 -2.92
C ILE A 51 2.67 -11.06 -3.28
N CYS A 52 1.92 -11.68 -2.37
CA CYS A 52 1.24 -12.94 -2.63
C CYS A 52 0.27 -12.84 -3.83
N LEU A 53 -0.45 -11.72 -3.94
CA LEU A 53 -1.40 -11.48 -5.03
C LEU A 53 -0.70 -11.27 -6.38
N TYR A 54 0.45 -10.59 -6.39
CA TYR A 54 1.29 -10.50 -7.58
C TYR A 54 1.72 -11.88 -8.09
N ILE A 55 2.18 -12.76 -7.18
CA ILE A 55 2.57 -14.14 -7.53
C ILE A 55 1.35 -14.95 -7.98
N TYR A 56 0.21 -14.81 -7.30
CA TYR A 56 -1.02 -15.54 -7.60
C TYR A 56 -1.58 -15.19 -8.99
N THR A 57 -1.55 -13.92 -9.36
CA THR A 57 -2.10 -13.47 -10.65
C THR A 57 -1.27 -13.90 -11.86
N GLN A 58 -0.01 -14.32 -11.67
CA GLN A 58 0.92 -14.76 -12.72
C GLN A 58 1.10 -13.74 -13.88
N LYS A 59 0.66 -12.49 -13.69
CA LYS A 59 0.69 -11.39 -14.67
C LYS A 59 2.02 -10.64 -14.61
N TYR A 60 3.13 -11.36 -14.65
CA TYR A 60 4.46 -10.77 -14.43
C TYR A 60 4.90 -9.79 -15.51
N GLY A 61 4.37 -9.92 -16.72
CA GLY A 61 4.67 -9.00 -17.84
C GLY A 61 3.78 -7.77 -17.90
N GLU A 62 2.71 -7.70 -17.09
CA GLU A 62 1.80 -6.57 -17.11
C GLU A 62 2.30 -5.45 -16.19
N TRP A 63 2.66 -4.31 -16.76
CA TRP A 63 3.07 -3.12 -16.00
C TRP A 63 2.01 -2.73 -14.95
N ALA A 64 0.73 -2.88 -15.28
CA ALA A 64 -0.38 -2.59 -14.37
C ALA A 64 -0.34 -3.49 -13.13
N ALA A 65 -0.05 -4.79 -13.28
CA ALA A 65 0.05 -5.72 -12.15
C ALA A 65 1.25 -5.39 -11.24
N ILE A 66 2.40 -5.02 -11.83
CA ILE A 66 3.59 -4.59 -11.10
C ILE A 66 3.26 -3.35 -10.25
N VAL A 67 2.69 -2.31 -10.87
CA VAL A 67 2.36 -1.06 -10.16
C VAL A 67 1.29 -1.30 -9.10
N THR A 68 0.23 -2.06 -9.43
CA THR A 68 -0.87 -2.37 -8.51
C THR A 68 -0.38 -3.12 -7.29
N PHE A 69 0.43 -4.16 -7.47
CA PHE A 69 0.75 -5.07 -6.38
C PHE A 69 2.11 -4.76 -5.76
N LEU A 70 3.20 -4.77 -6.55
CA LEU A 70 4.54 -4.48 -6.02
C LEU A 70 4.67 -3.01 -5.60
N GLY A 71 4.15 -2.08 -6.40
CA GLY A 71 4.14 -0.66 -6.06
C GLY A 71 3.36 -0.38 -4.77
N THR A 72 2.14 -0.91 -4.66
CA THR A 72 1.35 -0.80 -3.43
C THR A 72 2.02 -1.49 -2.25
N SER A 73 2.62 -2.66 -2.44
CA SER A 73 3.34 -3.38 -1.38
C SER A 73 4.48 -2.55 -0.80
N PHE A 74 5.28 -1.91 -1.66
CA PHE A 74 6.35 -1.01 -1.26
C PHE A 74 5.83 0.17 -0.43
N LEU A 75 4.73 0.79 -0.87
CA LEU A 75 4.09 1.88 -0.11
C LEU A 75 3.54 1.39 1.23
N ASN A 76 2.95 0.19 1.28
CA ASN A 76 2.43 -0.39 2.51
C ASN A 76 3.53 -0.63 3.55
N PHE A 77 4.68 -1.17 3.13
CA PHE A 77 5.84 -1.30 4.01
C PHE A 77 6.39 0.05 4.44
N THR A 78 6.35 1.06 3.57
CA THR A 78 6.72 2.44 3.92
C THR A 78 5.80 2.99 5.01
N VAL A 79 4.48 2.80 4.91
CA VAL A 79 3.53 3.19 5.97
C VAL A 79 3.83 2.44 7.26
N CYS A 80 4.07 1.13 7.21
CA CYS A 80 4.43 0.33 8.37
C CYS A 80 5.70 0.88 9.06
N PHE A 81 6.75 1.12 8.29
CA PHE A 81 8.01 1.67 8.78
C PHE A 81 7.82 3.04 9.45
N LEU A 82 7.12 3.97 8.78
CA LEU A 82 6.82 5.30 9.34
C LEU A 82 5.96 5.19 10.60
N ALA A 83 4.96 4.30 10.62
CA ALA A 83 4.13 4.09 11.79
C ALA A 83 4.94 3.62 13.01
N LEU A 84 5.88 2.69 12.80
CA LEU A 84 6.80 2.23 13.85
C LEU A 84 7.76 3.34 14.27
N TYR A 85 8.32 4.09 13.32
CA TYR A 85 9.21 5.21 13.59
C TYR A 85 8.54 6.27 14.47
N TYR A 86 7.36 6.75 14.11
CA TYR A 86 6.64 7.76 14.88
C TYR A 86 6.13 7.25 16.23
N ARG A 87 5.73 5.97 16.34
CA ARG A 87 5.42 5.35 17.65
C ARG A 87 6.62 5.35 18.58
N ARG A 88 7.81 5.00 18.07
CA ARG A 88 9.05 5.03 18.86
C ARG A 88 9.41 6.45 19.28
N LYS A 89 9.33 7.42 18.36
CA LYS A 89 9.59 8.84 18.65
C LYS A 89 8.64 9.39 19.73
N SER A 90 7.35 9.09 19.64
CA SER A 90 6.35 9.49 20.64
C SER A 90 6.61 8.85 22.02
N LYS A 91 7.02 7.57 22.06
CA LYS A 91 7.38 6.90 23.31
C LYS A 91 8.63 7.50 23.96
N ALA A 92 9.66 7.82 23.16
CA ALA A 92 10.89 8.43 23.64
C ALA A 92 10.68 9.86 24.18
N ALA A 93 9.77 10.64 23.59
CA ALA A 93 9.43 11.99 24.06
C ALA A 93 8.59 12.00 25.35
N LYS A 94 8.07 10.85 25.79
CA LYS A 94 7.28 10.68 27.03
C LYS A 94 8.09 10.02 28.17
N SER A 95 9.35 9.67 27.92
CA SER A 95 10.28 9.07 28.90
C SER A 95 11.25 10.12 29.41
#